data_AF-A0A6G3XTQ5-F1
#
_entry.id   AF-A0A6G3XTQ5-F1
#
_cell.length_a   1.000
_cell.length_b   1.000
_cell.length_c   1.000
_cell.angle_alpha   90.00
_cell.angle_beta   90.00
_cell.angle_gamma   90.00
#
_symmetry.space_group_name_H-M   'P 1'
#
loop_
_entity.id
_entity.type
_entity.pdbx_description
1 polymer ?
#
loop_
_entity_poly.entity_id
_entity_poly.type
_entity_poly.pdbx_seq_one_letter_code
_entity_poly.pdbx_strand_id
1 'polypeptide(L)'
;VATTELDEALRGADFVFSAIRVGGLAGRAADERVALDEGVLGQETVGAGGIAYGLRTVPVALDLARRIARLAPHAWVINFTNP
;
A
#
# COMPACT_ATOMS: atom_id res chain seq x y z
N VAL A 1 4.60 -11.87 18.53
CA VAL A 1 5.46 -10.70 18.80
C VAL A 1 5.28 -9.72 17.66
N ALA A 2 5.23 -8.42 17.92
CA ALA A 2 5.15 -7.38 16.88
C ALA A 2 6.55 -6.79 16.65
N THR A 3 6.86 -6.47 15.40
CA THR A 3 8.16 -5.87 14.99
C THR A 3 7.93 -4.81 13.91
N THR A 4 8.83 -3.85 13.82
CA THR A 4 8.91 -2.89 12.72
C THR A 4 10.01 -3.27 11.72
N GLU A 5 10.78 -4.32 12.00
CA GLU A 5 11.81 -4.84 11.10
C GLU A 5 11.18 -5.79 10.08
N LEU A 6 10.93 -5.27 8.87
CA LEU A 6 10.18 -5.99 7.84
C LEU A 6 10.84 -7.33 7.46
N ASP A 7 12.16 -7.38 7.33
CA ASP A 7 12.87 -8.60 6.94
C ASP A 7 12.81 -9.69 8.03
N GLU A 8 12.67 -9.30 9.31
CA GLU A 8 12.40 -10.22 10.42
C GLU A 8 10.98 -10.78 10.30
N ALA A 9 9.99 -9.92 10.06
CA ALA A 9 8.59 -10.30 9.93
C ALA A 9 8.32 -11.25 8.74
N LEU A 10 9.09 -11.12 7.65
CA LEU A 10 8.89 -11.89 6.43
C LEU A 10 9.57 -13.26 6.42
N ARG A 11 10.68 -13.44 7.14
CA ARG A 11 11.55 -14.61 6.97
C ARG A 11 10.81 -15.91 7.29
N GLY A 12 10.66 -16.77 6.27
CA GLY A 12 10.01 -18.08 6.42
C GLY A 12 8.48 -18.03 6.56
N ALA A 13 7.83 -16.91 6.24
CA ALA A 13 6.38 -16.82 6.27
C ALA A 13 5.72 -17.72 5.21
N ASP A 14 4.61 -18.38 5.56
CA ASP A 14 3.78 -19.13 4.61
C ASP A 14 2.69 -18.24 3.96
N PHE A 15 2.26 -17.20 4.68
CA PHE A 15 1.24 -16.25 4.23
C PHE A 15 1.63 -14.84 4.62
N VAL A 16 1.39 -13.89 3.71
CA VAL A 16 1.59 -12.46 3.94
C VAL A 16 0.30 -11.71 3.62
N PHE A 17 -0.32 -11.15 4.65
CA PHE A 17 -1.45 -10.24 4.49
C PHE A 17 -0.93 -8.80 4.34
N SER A 18 -1.21 -8.19 3.19
CA SER A 18 -0.82 -6.79 2.90
C SER A 18 -2.05 -5.89 2.94
N ALA A 19 -2.11 -4.99 3.93
CA ALA A 19 -3.17 -4.00 4.09
C ALA A 19 -2.55 -2.62 4.41
N ILE A 20 -1.61 -2.20 3.58
CA ILE A 20 -0.87 -0.94 3.78
C ILE A 20 -1.69 0.25 3.27
N ARG A 21 -1.42 1.43 3.84
CA ARG A 21 -1.95 2.72 3.37
C ARG A 21 -0.84 3.75 3.37
N VAL A 22 -0.19 3.91 2.23
CA VAL A 22 0.93 4.86 2.09
C VAL A 22 0.41 6.30 2.19
N GLY A 23 0.92 7.04 3.17
CA GLY A 23 0.43 8.38 3.54
C GLY A 23 -0.71 8.36 4.56
N GLY A 24 -1.23 7.20 4.95
CA GLY A 24 -2.26 7.07 5.98
C GLY A 24 -3.55 7.83 5.64
N LEU A 25 -4.33 8.15 6.67
CA LEU A 25 -5.57 8.93 6.53
C LEU A 25 -5.31 10.39 6.12
N ALA A 26 -4.16 10.95 6.50
CA ALA A 26 -3.77 12.30 6.11
C ALA A 26 -3.55 12.41 4.59
N GLY A 27 -2.86 11.43 4.00
CA GLY A 27 -2.68 11.35 2.55
C GLY A 27 -4.01 11.22 1.81
N ARG A 28 -4.88 10.33 2.27
CA ARG A 28 -6.25 10.19 1.72
C ARG A 28 -7.03 11.51 1.78
N ALA A 29 -7.01 12.18 2.93
CA ALA A 29 -7.73 13.45 3.09
C ALA A 29 -7.18 14.54 2.16
N ALA A 30 -5.87 14.55 1.90
CA ALA A 30 -5.26 15.45 0.94
C ALA A 30 -5.70 15.13 -0.50
N ASP A 31 -5.68 13.85 -0.89
CA ASP A 31 -6.10 13.40 -2.22
C ASP A 31 -7.55 13.81 -2.53
N GLU A 32 -8.46 13.56 -1.58
CA GLU A 32 -9.87 13.87 -1.72
C GLU A 32 -10.10 15.40 -1.78
N ARG A 33 -9.45 16.17 -0.92
CA ARG A 33 -9.63 17.64 -0.87
C ARG A 33 -9.07 18.34 -2.10
N VAL A 34 -7.86 18.01 -2.52
CA VAL A 34 -7.24 18.62 -3.70
C VAL A 34 -8.09 18.35 -4.95
N ALA A 35 -8.58 17.12 -5.12
CA ALA A 35 -9.47 16.81 -6.24
C ALA A 35 -10.77 17.63 -6.20
N LEU A 36 -11.38 17.80 -5.03
CA LEU A 36 -12.59 18.63 -4.87
C LEU A 36 -12.33 20.11 -5.13
N ASP A 37 -11.19 20.65 -4.67
CA ASP A 37 -10.79 22.04 -4.88
C ASP A 37 -10.60 22.35 -6.38
N GLU A 38 -10.18 21.37 -7.17
CA GLU A 38 -10.07 21.45 -8.64
C GLU A 38 -11.39 21.13 -9.37
N GLY A 39 -12.51 21.00 -8.64
CA GLY A 39 -13.84 20.78 -9.21
C GLY A 39 -14.09 19.37 -9.75
N VAL A 40 -13.30 18.38 -9.35
CA VAL A 40 -13.46 16.97 -9.74
C VAL A 40 -13.76 16.07 -8.54
N LEU A 41 -14.10 14.80 -8.80
CA LEU A 41 -14.43 13.83 -7.74
C LEU A 41 -13.23 13.57 -6.81
N GLY A 42 -13.36 13.93 -5.54
CA GLY A 42 -12.48 13.47 -4.47
C GLY A 42 -12.90 12.11 -3.95
N GLN A 43 -12.16 11.05 -4.32
CA GLN A 43 -12.39 9.70 -3.84
C GLN A 43 -11.07 8.92 -3.73
N GLU A 44 -11.01 7.98 -2.79
CA GLU A 44 -9.80 7.25 -2.40
C GLU A 44 -9.14 6.41 -3.51
N THR A 45 -9.92 5.73 -4.35
CA THR A 45 -9.46 4.68 -5.28
C THR A 45 -9.84 4.94 -6.74
N VAL A 46 -10.53 6.05 -7.02
CA VAL A 46 -11.08 6.42 -8.32
C VAL A 46 -10.72 7.88 -8.61
N GLY A 47 -10.51 8.21 -9.88
CA GLY A 47 -10.20 9.57 -10.31
C GLY A 47 -8.83 10.04 -9.85
N ALA A 48 -8.66 11.35 -9.71
CA ALA A 48 -7.37 11.97 -9.37
C ALA A 48 -6.84 11.48 -8.02
N GLY A 49 -7.72 11.29 -7.02
CA GLY A 49 -7.32 10.78 -5.71
C GLY A 49 -6.82 9.34 -5.76
N GLY A 50 -7.53 8.46 -6.48
CA GLY A 50 -7.08 7.09 -6.74
C GLY A 50 -5.72 7.02 -7.43
N ILE A 51 -5.50 7.83 -8.47
CA ILE A 51 -4.20 7.88 -9.17
C ILE A 51 -3.09 8.35 -8.23
N ALA A 52 -3.31 9.41 -7.45
CA ALA A 52 -2.33 9.92 -6.50
C ALA A 52 -1.99 8.88 -5.42
N TYR A 53 -2.99 8.16 -4.91
CA TYR A 53 -2.76 7.10 -3.94
C TYR A 53 -1.99 5.92 -4.56
N GLY A 54 -2.36 5.48 -5.76
CA GLY A 54 -1.64 4.43 -6.48
C GLY A 54 -0.17 4.77 -6.75
N LEU A 55 0.12 6.02 -7.16
CA LEU A 55 1.49 6.49 -7.38
C LEU A 55 2.36 6.45 -6.11
N ARG A 56 1.76 6.65 -4.93
CA ARG A 56 2.48 6.50 -3.65
C ARG A 56 2.61 5.03 -3.24
N THR A 57 1.62 4.21 -3.54
CA THR A 57 1.54 2.81 -3.08
C THR A 57 2.39 1.86 -3.90
N VAL A 58 2.39 1.97 -5.23
CA VAL A 58 3.07 1.02 -6.14
C VAL A 58 4.56 0.84 -5.79
N PRO A 59 5.37 1.88 -5.54
CA PRO A 59 6.77 1.70 -5.17
C PRO A 59 6.97 0.90 -3.89
N VAL A 60 6.12 1.12 -2.88
CA VAL A 60 6.17 0.42 -1.59
C VAL A 60 5.72 -1.03 -1.74
N ALA A 61 4.65 -1.27 -2.49
CA ALA A 61 4.16 -2.62 -2.78
C ALA A 61 5.20 -3.44 -3.57
N LEU A 62 5.91 -2.82 -4.52
CA LEU A 62 6.99 -3.47 -5.26
C LEU A 62 8.21 -3.79 -4.37
N ASP A 63 8.58 -2.92 -3.44
CA ASP A 63 9.64 -3.22 -2.47
C ASP A 63 9.25 -4.40 -1.58
N LEU A 64 8.03 -4.39 -1.04
CA LEU A 64 7.48 -5.49 -0.25
C LEU A 64 7.50 -6.81 -1.04
N ALA A 65 7.01 -6.80 -2.28
CA ALA A 65 6.99 -7.99 -3.15
C ALA A 65 8.40 -8.56 -3.40
N ARG A 66 9.39 -7.70 -3.68
CA ARG A 66 10.80 -8.12 -3.86
C ARG A 66 11.38 -8.74 -2.59
N ARG A 67 11.05 -8.20 -1.43
CA ARG A 67 11.50 -8.76 -0.13
C ARG A 67 10.84 -10.10 0.17
N ILE A 68 9.54 -10.22 -0.07
CA ILE A 68 8.82 -11.50 0.06
C ILE A 68 9.47 -12.56 -0.84
N ALA A 69 9.69 -12.24 -2.12
CA ALA A 69 10.33 -13.16 -3.06
C ALA A 69 11.73 -13.61 -2.61
N ARG A 70 12.47 -12.77 -1.87
CA ARG A 70 13.80 -13.10 -1.33
C ARG A 70 13.75 -13.91 -0.04
N LEU A 71 12.84 -13.58 0.87
CA LEU A 71 12.86 -14.05 2.27
C LEU A 71 11.83 -15.15 2.57
N ALA A 72 10.79 -15.22 1.74
CA ALA A 72 9.71 -16.20 1.83
C ALA A 72 9.17 -16.52 0.42
N PRO A 73 9.98 -17.12 -0.46
CA PRO A 73 9.62 -17.37 -1.86
C PRO A 73 8.40 -18.31 -2.04
N HIS A 74 8.02 -19.04 -1.00
CA HIS A 74 6.88 -19.96 -1.01
C HIS A 74 5.59 -19.33 -0.46
N ALA A 75 5.66 -18.09 0.05
CA ALA A 75 4.54 -17.47 0.71
C ALA A 75 3.39 -17.15 -0.27
N TRP A 76 2.16 -17.36 0.18
CA TRP A 76 0.99 -16.77 -0.45
C TRP A 76 0.84 -15.31 -0.01
N VAL A 77 0.71 -14.42 -1.00
CA VAL A 77 0.45 -13.00 -0.73
C VAL A 77 -1.04 -12.72 -0.90
N ILE A 78 -1.65 -12.19 0.16
CA ILE A 78 -3.06 -11.82 0.20
C ILE A 78 -3.12 -10.29 0.33
N ASN A 79 -3.38 -9.61 -0.78
CA ASN A 79 -3.35 -8.16 -0.85
C ASN A 79 -4.75 -7.54 -0.72
N PHE A 80 -4.93 -6.73 0.32
CA PHE A 80 -6.09 -5.86 0.57
C PHE A 80 -5.76 -4.36 0.37
N THR A 81 -4.54 -4.04 -0.05
CA THR A 81 -4.11 -2.67 -0.33
C THR A 81 -4.73 -2.19 -1.64
N ASN A 82 -5.36 -1.02 -1.60
CA ASN A 82 -5.85 -0.26 -2.77
C ASN A 82 -4.88 0.89 -3.15
N PRO A 83 -5.11 1.59 -4.27
CA PRO A 83 -5.54 1.11 -5.59
C PRO A 83 -4.33 0.70 -6.44
#